data_AF-A0A8F9TX19-F1
#
_entry.id   AF-A0A8F9TX19-F1
#
_cell.length_a   1.000
_cell.length_b   1.000
_cell.length_c   1.000
_cell.angle_alpha   90.00
_cell.angle_beta   90.00
_cell.angle_gamma   90.00
#
_symmetry.space_group_name_H-M   'P 1'
#
loop_
_entity.id
_entity.type
_entity.pdbx_description
1 polymer ?
#
loop_
_entity_poly.entity_id
_entity_poly.type
_entity_poly.pdbx_seq_one_letter_code
_entity_poly.pdbx_strand_id
1 'polypeptide(L)'
;MDSSTSNSDTALSPAGDVPLLRHFSPEVREAFACLRETGNPAAADTVLLAIVRDHQPQKPAVAAPLEDQQALIADLGFDSVAITEMVFFIEDLFQVSISNEEILSIRTVGELRAFVRRKLPAHRPPVA
;
A
#
# COMPACT_ATOMS: atom_id res chain seq x y z
N MET A 1 -44.49 -24.34 10.14
CA MET A 1 -43.48 -25.35 9.77
C MET A 1 -42.71 -24.79 8.58
N ASP A 2 -42.19 -23.58 8.73
CA ASP A 2 -40.87 -23.24 9.32
C ASP A 2 -39.79 -23.38 8.25
N SER A 3 -39.51 -22.29 7.53
CA SER A 3 -38.45 -21.32 7.88
C SER A 3 -37.08 -21.87 7.54
N SER A 4 -36.53 -21.44 6.40
CA SER A 4 -35.10 -21.13 6.23
C SER A 4 -34.92 -20.41 4.90
N THR A 5 -35.31 -19.14 4.89
CA THR A 5 -34.76 -18.13 3.99
C THR A 5 -33.26 -18.03 4.31
N SER A 6 -32.42 -18.78 3.60
CA SER A 6 -30.99 -18.50 3.61
C SER A 6 -30.77 -17.34 2.64
N ASN A 7 -31.18 -16.14 3.05
CA ASN A 7 -30.53 -14.94 2.56
C ASN A 7 -29.08 -15.10 3.02
N SER A 8 -28.21 -15.50 2.10
CA SER A 8 -26.80 -15.22 2.22
C SER A 8 -26.70 -13.70 2.23
N ASP A 9 -26.73 -13.16 3.44
CA ASP A 9 -26.23 -11.85 3.78
C ASP A 9 -24.75 -11.85 3.42
N THR A 10 -24.46 -11.69 2.12
CA THR A 10 -23.16 -11.19 1.67
C THR A 10 -23.15 -9.71 2.02
N ALA A 11 -23.11 -9.44 3.32
CA ALA A 11 -22.78 -8.15 3.85
C ALA A 11 -21.37 -7.83 3.36
N LEU A 12 -21.32 -7.03 2.30
CA LEU A 12 -20.31 -6.01 2.08
C LEU A 12 -18.85 -6.49 1.98
N SER A 13 -18.36 -6.68 0.76
CA SER A 13 -16.91 -6.50 0.49
C SER A 13 -16.73 -5.16 -0.25
N PRO A 14 -16.36 -4.05 0.42
CA PRO A 14 -16.10 -2.79 -0.28
C PRO A 14 -14.76 -2.78 -1.03
N ALA A 15 -13.96 -3.83 -0.89
CA ALA A 15 -12.73 -4.02 -1.65
C ALA A 15 -12.89 -5.21 -2.60
N GLY A 16 -13.35 -4.92 -3.82
CA GLY A 16 -13.28 -5.87 -4.93
C GLY A 16 -11.88 -6.46 -5.05
N ASP A 17 -11.79 -7.72 -5.47
CA ASP A 17 -10.55 -8.46 -5.71
C ASP A 17 -9.54 -7.61 -6.50
N VAL A 18 -8.54 -7.04 -5.79
CA VAL A 18 -7.47 -6.23 -6.39
C VAL A 18 -6.38 -7.21 -6.85
N PRO A 19 -6.20 -7.42 -8.18
CA PRO A 19 -5.27 -8.44 -8.67
C PRO A 19 -3.84 -8.24 -8.19
N LEU A 20 -3.42 -6.97 -8.08
CA LEU A 20 -2.09 -6.56 -7.61
C LEU A 20 -1.81 -6.96 -6.15
N LEU A 21 -2.85 -7.15 -5.32
CA LEU A 21 -2.68 -7.49 -3.91
C LEU A 21 -2.82 -8.98 -3.62
N ARG A 22 -3.04 -9.83 -4.63
CA ARG A 22 -3.35 -11.26 -4.42
C ARG A 22 -2.20 -12.05 -3.79
N HIS A 23 -0.95 -11.67 -4.03
CA HIS A 23 0.22 -12.32 -3.43
C HIS A 23 0.56 -11.78 -2.03
N PHE A 24 -0.07 -10.69 -1.60
CA PHE A 24 0.12 -10.14 -0.25
C PHE A 24 -0.74 -10.83 0.80
N SER A 25 -0.37 -10.66 2.07
CA SER A 25 -1.10 -11.21 3.20
C SER A 25 -2.54 -10.67 3.28
N PRO A 26 -3.46 -11.39 3.96
CA PRO A 26 -4.81 -10.88 4.23
C PRO A 26 -4.80 -9.51 4.92
N GLU A 27 -3.88 -9.30 5.87
CA GLU A 27 -3.70 -8.03 6.59
C GLU A 27 -3.47 -6.84 5.64
N VAL A 28 -2.63 -7.01 4.62
CA VAL A 28 -2.36 -5.95 3.63
C VAL A 28 -3.60 -5.65 2.79
N ARG A 29 -4.34 -6.68 2.40
CA ARG A 29 -5.59 -6.53 1.63
C ARG A 29 -6.67 -5.83 2.45
N GLU A 30 -6.80 -6.18 3.73
CA GLU A 30 -7.72 -5.53 4.67
C GLU A 30 -7.31 -4.08 4.93
N ALA A 31 -6.01 -3.79 5.07
CA ALA A 31 -5.52 -2.43 5.18
C ALA A 31 -5.85 -1.60 3.93
N PHE A 32 -5.70 -2.17 2.73
CA PHE A 32 -6.08 -1.46 1.51
C PHE A 32 -7.60 -1.21 1.43
N ALA A 33 -8.42 -2.17 1.86
CA ALA A 33 -9.87 -1.97 1.97
C ALA A 33 -10.21 -0.82 2.93
N CYS A 34 -9.64 -0.84 4.14
CA CYS A 34 -9.81 0.21 5.14
C CYS A 34 -9.35 1.57 4.60
N LEU A 35 -8.22 1.63 3.89
CA LEU A 35 -7.74 2.85 3.27
C LEU A 35 -8.76 3.41 2.27
N ARG A 36 -9.33 2.57 1.41
CA ARG A 36 -10.31 3.01 0.40
C ARG A 36 -11.61 3.50 1.01
N GLU A 37 -12.04 2.87 2.11
CA GLU A 37 -13.27 3.21 2.80
C GLU A 37 -13.14 4.48 3.65
N THR A 38 -12.00 4.67 4.31
CA THR A 38 -11.86 5.66 5.39
C THR A 38 -10.82 6.75 5.10
N GLY A 39 -9.93 6.54 4.13
CA GLY A 39 -8.76 7.38 3.92
C GLY A 39 -7.71 7.29 5.04
N ASN A 40 -7.74 6.25 5.89
CA ASN A 40 -6.86 6.15 7.04
C ASN A 40 -5.37 6.09 6.64
N PRO A 41 -4.54 7.08 7.04
CA PRO A 41 -3.13 7.12 6.67
C PRO A 41 -2.31 5.95 7.26
N ALA A 42 -2.71 5.39 8.40
CA ALA A 42 -2.04 4.22 8.97
C ALA A 42 -2.25 2.98 8.09
N ALA A 43 -3.43 2.85 7.47
CA ALA A 43 -3.71 1.76 6.54
C ALA A 43 -2.89 1.89 5.25
N ALA A 44 -2.70 3.13 4.75
CA ALA A 44 -1.79 3.40 3.64
C ALA A 44 -0.35 3.00 3.96
N ASP A 45 0.13 3.27 5.18
CA ASP A 45 1.48 2.85 5.57
C ASP A 45 1.63 1.33 5.56
N THR A 46 0.65 0.59 6.12
CA THR A 46 0.71 -0.88 6.15
C THR A 46 0.86 -1.45 4.74
N VAL A 47 0.06 -0.94 3.80
CA VAL A 47 0.13 -1.35 2.40
C VAL A 47 1.48 -0.97 1.79
N LEU A 48 1.92 0.27 1.97
CA LEU A 48 3.15 0.77 1.39
C LEU A 48 4.39 0.04 1.91
N LEU A 49 4.47 -0.22 3.21
CA LEU A 49 5.60 -0.94 3.80
C LEU A 49 5.66 -2.39 3.31
N ALA A 50 4.52 -3.02 3.07
CA ALA A 50 4.47 -4.33 2.43
C ALA A 50 5.01 -4.29 1.00
N ILE A 51 4.64 -3.27 0.21
CA ILE A 51 5.13 -3.09 -1.16
C ILE A 51 6.64 -2.90 -1.20
N VAL A 52 7.17 -2.04 -0.31
CA VAL A 52 8.62 -1.83 -0.19
C VAL A 52 9.33 -3.15 0.12
N ARG A 53 8.76 -3.98 1.01
CA ARG A 53 9.34 -5.29 1.34
C ARG A 53 9.25 -6.30 0.21
N ASP A 54 8.20 -6.26 -0.58
CA ASP A 54 7.99 -7.16 -1.71
C ASP A 54 9.00 -6.87 -2.84
N HIS A 55 9.26 -5.59 -3.12
CA HIS A 55 10.19 -5.13 -4.16
C HIS A 55 11.64 -5.00 -3.67
N GLN A 56 11.91 -5.24 -2.38
CA GLN A 56 13.26 -5.17 -1.84
C GLN A 56 14.14 -6.27 -2.48
N PRO A 57 15.21 -5.92 -3.22
CA PRO A 57 16.00 -6.92 -3.96
C PRO A 57 16.70 -7.95 -3.07
N GLN A 58 17.10 -7.52 -1.87
CA GLN A 58 17.79 -8.36 -0.89
C GLN A 58 16.93 -8.51 0.36
N LYS A 59 16.18 -9.61 0.45
CA LYS A 59 15.37 -9.89 1.64
C LYS A 59 16.32 -10.12 2.84
N PRO A 60 16.10 -9.43 3.97
CA PRO A 60 16.95 -9.62 5.12
C PRO A 60 16.78 -11.05 5.66
N ALA A 61 17.88 -11.62 6.16
CA ALA A 61 17.87 -12.96 6.74
C ALA A 61 16.92 -13.08 7.94
N VAL A 62 16.68 -11.96 8.64
CA VAL A 62 15.73 -11.84 9.74
C VAL A 62 14.67 -10.81 9.35
N ALA A 63 13.41 -11.17 9.53
CA ALA A 63 12.30 -10.26 9.33
C ALA A 63 12.30 -9.18 10.42
N ALA A 64 13.02 -8.09 10.16
CA ALA A 64 12.96 -6.86 10.95
C ALA A 64 11.94 -5.90 10.35
N PRO A 65 11.24 -5.07 11.14
CA PRO A 65 10.41 -3.97 10.62
C PRO A 65 11.20 -3.01 9.72
N LEU A 66 10.51 -2.30 8.83
CA LEU A 66 11.11 -1.16 8.12
C LEU A 66 11.12 0.05 9.03
N GLU A 67 12.25 0.75 9.09
CA GLU A 67 12.39 2.00 9.82
C GLU A 67 12.45 3.17 8.84
N ASP A 68 11.89 4.32 9.24
CA ASP A 68 11.77 5.49 8.38
C ASP A 68 13.13 6.05 7.93
N GLN A 69 14.18 5.82 8.71
CA GLN A 69 15.54 6.31 8.43
C GLN A 69 16.27 5.46 7.38
N GLN A 70 15.77 4.26 7.06
CA GLN A 70 16.43 3.38 6.11
C GLN A 70 16.40 3.99 4.71
N ALA A 71 17.58 4.13 4.12
CA ALA A 71 17.76 4.54 2.75
C ALA A 71 17.37 3.41 1.80
N LEU A 72 16.54 3.72 0.80
CA LEU A 72 16.08 2.75 -0.19
C LEU A 72 17.26 2.08 -0.90
N ILE A 73 18.25 2.87 -1.32
CA ILE A 73 19.42 2.34 -2.04
C ILE A 73 20.45 1.76 -1.07
N ALA A 74 20.92 2.56 -0.11
CA ALA A 74 22.07 2.19 0.71
C ALA A 74 21.78 1.09 1.75
N ASP A 75 20.58 1.09 2.33
CA ASP A 75 20.23 0.14 3.42
C ASP A 75 19.39 -1.03 2.93
N LEU A 76 18.45 -0.79 1.99
CA LEU A 76 17.55 -1.82 1.46
C LEU A 76 18.04 -2.42 0.13
N GLY A 77 19.07 -1.84 -0.48
CA GLY A 77 19.70 -2.38 -1.68
C GLY A 77 18.89 -2.19 -2.96
N PHE A 78 17.96 -1.23 -3.01
CA PHE A 78 17.24 -0.91 -4.23
C PHE A 78 18.18 -0.37 -5.31
N ASP A 79 17.99 -0.83 -6.54
CA ASP A 79 18.57 -0.22 -7.73
C ASP A 79 17.52 0.62 -8.50
N SER A 80 17.94 1.29 -9.58
CA SER A 80 17.05 2.13 -10.38
C SER A 80 15.88 1.37 -10.99
N VAL A 81 16.05 0.09 -11.32
CA VAL A 81 15.01 -0.74 -11.92
C VAL A 81 13.98 -1.11 -10.87
N ALA A 82 14.42 -1.62 -9.71
CA ALA A 82 13.56 -1.98 -8.60
C ALA A 82 12.78 -0.77 -8.05
N ILE A 83 13.40 0.41 -8.00
CA ILE A 83 12.69 1.66 -7.63
C ILE A 83 11.58 1.96 -8.65
N THR A 84 11.89 1.85 -9.94
CA THR A 84 10.94 2.16 -11.00
C THR A 84 9.75 1.18 -10.97
N GLU A 85 10.01 -0.12 -10.82
CA GLU A 85 8.97 -1.15 -10.70
C GLU A 85 8.10 -0.92 -9.45
N MET A 86 8.72 -0.62 -8.31
CA MET A 86 8.00 -0.30 -7.08
C MET A 86 7.13 0.95 -7.25
N VAL A 87 7.64 1.99 -7.91
CA VAL A 87 6.88 3.22 -8.18
C VAL A 87 5.68 2.93 -9.08
N PHE A 88 5.85 2.19 -10.17
CA PHE A 88 4.74 1.79 -11.03
C PHE A 88 3.69 0.98 -10.27
N PHE A 89 4.11 0.07 -9.40
CA PHE A 89 3.20 -0.68 -8.55
C PHE A 89 2.41 0.25 -7.61
N ILE A 90 3.07 1.24 -7.00
CA ILE A 90 2.43 2.24 -6.12
C ILE A 90 1.44 3.10 -6.90
N GLU A 91 1.80 3.57 -8.10
CA GLU A 91 0.93 4.35 -8.98
C GLU A 91 -0.32 3.57 -9.36
N ASP A 92 -0.16 2.34 -9.84
CA ASP A 92 -1.26 1.46 -10.23
C ASP A 92 -2.15 1.10 -9.05
N LEU A 93 -1.58 0.86 -7.87
CA LEU A 93 -2.36 0.48 -6.71
C LEU A 93 -3.13 1.65 -6.10
N PHE A 94 -2.46 2.79 -5.87
CA PHE A 94 -3.08 3.95 -5.23
C PHE A 94 -3.77 4.89 -6.22
N GLN A 95 -3.66 4.63 -7.53
CA GLN A 95 -4.24 5.45 -8.60
C GLN A 95 -3.74 6.90 -8.52
N VAL A 96 -2.44 7.06 -8.30
CA VAL A 96 -1.75 8.36 -8.19
C VAL A 96 -0.72 8.50 -9.32
N SER A 97 -0.25 9.72 -9.56
CA SER A 97 0.86 9.99 -10.50
C SER A 97 2.07 10.56 -9.76
N ILE A 98 3.24 10.02 -10.08
CA ILE A 98 4.53 10.30 -9.48
C ILE A 98 5.48 10.74 -10.59
N SER A 99 5.90 12.01 -10.55
CA SER A 99 6.83 12.56 -11.54
C SER A 99 8.28 12.14 -11.28
N ASN A 100 9.12 12.20 -12.30
CA ASN A 100 10.55 11.89 -12.16
C ASN A 100 11.24 12.76 -11.09
N GLU A 101 10.90 14.04 -11.00
CA GLU A 101 11.46 14.93 -9.97
C GLU A 101 11.07 14.47 -8.56
N GLU A 102 9.83 14.00 -8.38
CA GLU A 102 9.35 13.47 -7.11
C GLU A 102 10.06 12.16 -6.75
N ILE A 103 10.22 11.22 -7.68
CA ILE A 103 11.00 9.98 -7.47
C ILE A 103 12.43 10.34 -7.07
N LEU A 104 13.04 11.28 -7.79
CA LEU A 104 14.38 11.77 -7.50
C LEU A 104 14.47 12.59 -6.20
N SER A 105 13.37 12.89 -5.52
CA SER A 105 13.41 13.50 -4.18
C SER A 105 13.32 12.50 -3.04
N ILE A 106 12.91 11.26 -3.31
CA ILE A 106 12.72 10.21 -2.32
C ILE A 106 14.04 9.45 -2.14
N ARG A 107 14.51 9.33 -0.90
CA ARG A 107 15.75 8.61 -0.52
C ARG A 107 15.50 7.56 0.55
N THR A 108 14.52 7.78 1.42
CA THR A 108 14.26 6.94 2.59
C THR A 108 12.83 6.38 2.58
N VAL A 109 12.62 5.33 3.39
CA VAL A 109 11.29 4.76 3.62
C VAL A 109 10.32 5.81 4.20
N GLY A 110 10.79 6.63 5.13
CA GLY A 110 9.98 7.68 5.75
C GLY A 110 9.53 8.74 4.76
N GLU A 111 10.41 9.15 3.84
CA GLU A 111 10.06 10.08 2.77
C GLU A 111 9.04 9.48 1.81
N LEU A 112 9.19 8.20 1.45
CA LEU A 112 8.22 7.51 0.60
C LEU A 112 6.83 7.45 1.26
N ARG A 113 6.77 7.14 2.57
CA ARG A 113 5.51 7.18 3.34
C ARG A 113 4.88 8.57 3.36
N ALA A 114 5.67 9.59 3.70
CA ALA A 114 5.20 10.96 3.73
C ALA A 114 4.70 11.41 2.35
N PHE A 115 5.37 10.99 1.29
CA PHE A 115 5.00 11.27 -0.09
C PHE A 115 3.66 10.65 -0.48
N VAL A 116 3.47 9.34 -0.27
CA VAL A 116 2.21 8.65 -0.59
C VAL A 116 1.05 9.26 0.19
N ARG A 117 1.22 9.55 1.49
CA ARG A 117 0.18 10.21 2.30
C ARG A 117 -0.23 11.58 1.76
N ARG A 118 0.69 12.34 1.15
CA ARG A 118 0.38 13.64 0.52
C ARG A 118 -0.35 13.49 -0.82
N LYS A 119 -0.08 12.41 -1.54
CA LYS A 119 -0.70 12.11 -2.85
C LYS A 119 -2.09 11.53 -2.71
N LEU A 120 -2.36 10.81 -1.61
CA LEU A 120 -3.69 10.30 -1.33
C LEU A 120 -4.68 11.47 -1.17
N PRO A 121 -5.84 11.41 -1.83
CA PRO A 121 -6.84 12.44 -1.69
C PRO A 121 -7.25 12.54 -0.21
N ALA A 122 -7.28 13.76 0.32
CA ALA A 122 -7.87 13.99 1.63
C ALA A 122 -9.31 13.47 1.57
N HIS A 123 -9.58 12.37 2.28
CA HIS A 123 -10.90 11.76 2.24
C HIS A 123 -11.89 12.76 2.84
N ARG A 124 -12.66 13.43 1.97
CA ARG A 124 -13.85 14.15 2.38
C ARG A 124 -14.88 13.06 2.70
N PRO A 125 -15.34 12.92 3.96
CA PRO A 125 -16.39 11.96 4.24
C PRO A 125 -17.60 12.27 3.34
N PRO A 126 -18.32 11.26 2.85
CA PRO A 126 -19.54 11.49 2.09
C PRO A 126 -20.47 12.35 2.96
N VAL A 127 -20.81 13.52 2.44
CA VAL A 127 -21.84 14.39 3.03
C VAL A 127 -23.14 13.59 2.98
N ALA A 128 -23.64 13.23 4.16
CA ALA A 128 -24.96 12.63 4.36
C ALA A 128 -26.07 13.62 3.97
#